data_AF-A0A4P6XKX2-F1
#
_entry.id   AF-A0A4P6XKX2-F1
#
_cell.length_a   1.000
_cell.length_b   1.000
_cell.length_c   1.000
_cell.angle_alpha   90.00
_cell.angle_beta   90.00
_cell.angle_gamma   90.00
#
_symmetry.space_group_name_H-M   'P 1'
#
loop_
_entity.id
_entity.type
_entity.pdbx_description
1 polymer ?
#
loop_
_entity_poly.entity_id
_entity_poly.type
_entity_poly.pdbx_seq_one_letter_code
_entity_poly.pdbx_strand_id
1 'polypeptide(L)'
;MLDTKDFTIHEAAREGKELTVLHLVLENPKLALLKDDDMRTPLHWACTMNNERIIDILLPYVKTDLDELVDASGWTPIHIMAALGNLDMLKKFMARNPQPDINLPTNTGATSLHLAVSKNHYTLVSELISTYKCSVNKKDRKGYTALHRAAAIGSQPIIKMLVEAKANVNAKDRDGWTPLHHALAEGHGDVGVLLVQLGADPKAETGAGETPTAVANESVRKYFENGI
;
A
#
# COMPACT_ATOMS: atom_id res chain seq x y z
N MET A 1 -27.03 33.27 3.45
CA MET A 1 -25.88 32.84 2.64
C MET A 1 -25.49 31.48 3.16
N LEU A 2 -25.68 30.43 2.35
CA LEU A 2 -25.04 29.14 2.61
C LEU A 2 -23.55 29.40 2.43
N ASP A 3 -22.77 29.25 3.50
CA ASP A 3 -21.31 29.35 3.47
C ASP A 3 -20.80 28.11 2.71
N THR A 4 -20.82 28.19 1.37
CA THR A 4 -20.26 27.13 0.52
C THR A 4 -18.76 27.15 0.73
N LYS A 5 -18.22 26.15 1.43
CA LYS A 5 -16.79 25.99 1.61
C LYS A 5 -16.09 26.08 0.25
N ASP A 6 -15.14 26.99 0.13
CA ASP A 6 -14.37 27.18 -1.09
C ASP A 6 -13.25 26.13 -1.18
N PHE A 7 -13.38 25.19 -2.13
CA PHE A 7 -12.41 24.13 -2.38
C PHE A 7 -11.57 24.37 -3.65
N THR A 8 -11.48 25.62 -4.13
CA THR A 8 -10.74 25.96 -5.36
C THR A 8 -9.30 25.43 -5.36
N ILE A 9 -8.61 25.43 -4.21
CA ILE A 9 -7.24 24.88 -4.12
C ILE A 9 -7.19 23.35 -4.34
N HIS A 10 -8.23 22.61 -3.94
CA HIS A 10 -8.32 21.17 -4.17
C HIS A 10 -8.55 20.88 -5.65
N GLU A 11 -9.47 21.61 -6.27
CA GLU A 11 -9.74 21.50 -7.72
C GLU A 11 -8.51 21.85 -8.54
N ALA A 12 -7.80 22.94 -8.18
CA ALA A 12 -6.55 23.31 -8.83
C ALA A 12 -5.47 22.23 -8.68
N ALA A 13 -5.32 21.62 -7.50
CA ALA A 13 -4.39 20.53 -7.29
C ALA A 13 -4.76 19.27 -8.09
N ARG A 14 -6.06 18.94 -8.15
CA ARG A 14 -6.60 17.81 -8.92
C ARG A 14 -6.45 18.00 -10.42
N GLU A 15 -6.61 19.22 -10.92
CA GLU A 15 -6.54 19.53 -12.36
C GLU A 15 -5.13 19.89 -12.83
N GLY A 16 -4.13 19.85 -11.94
CA GLY A 16 -2.74 20.15 -12.32
C GLY A 16 -2.46 21.64 -12.56
N LYS A 17 -3.28 22.54 -12.01
CA LYS A 17 -3.14 24.00 -12.18
C LYS A 17 -2.08 24.57 -11.23
N GLU A 18 -0.82 24.28 -11.51
CA GLU A 18 0.34 24.62 -10.68
C GLU A 18 0.40 26.10 -10.25
N LEU A 19 0.24 27.03 -11.20
CA LEU A 19 0.30 28.47 -10.93
C LEU A 19 -0.86 28.92 -10.04
N THR A 20 -2.05 28.35 -10.23
CA THR A 20 -3.21 28.62 -9.38
C THR A 20 -2.96 28.12 -7.97
N VAL A 21 -2.44 26.90 -7.80
CA VAL A 21 -2.09 26.40 -6.46
C VAL A 21 -1.05 27.29 -5.79
N LEU A 22 0.02 27.65 -6.51
CA LEU A 22 1.07 28.52 -5.99
C LEU A 22 0.52 29.88 -5.55
N HIS A 23 -0.29 30.51 -6.39
CA HIS A 23 -0.91 31.79 -6.08
C HIS A 23 -1.79 31.71 -4.83
N LEU A 24 -2.66 30.70 -4.74
CA LEU A 24 -3.56 30.51 -3.59
C LEU A 24 -2.79 30.31 -2.27
N VAL A 25 -1.72 29.50 -2.25
CA VAL A 25 -0.95 29.30 -1.02
C VAL A 25 -0.05 30.48 -0.65
N LEU A 26 0.37 31.30 -1.62
CA LEU A 26 1.08 32.56 -1.34
C LEU A 26 0.15 33.60 -0.70
N GLU A 27 -1.10 33.68 -1.16
CA GLU A 27 -2.11 34.59 -0.57
C GLU A 27 -2.59 34.10 0.79
N ASN A 28 -2.85 32.79 0.93
CA ASN A 28 -3.30 32.21 2.18
C ASN A 28 -2.65 30.82 2.42
N PRO A 29 -1.51 30.78 3.14
CA PRO A 29 -0.79 29.54 3.46
C PRO A 29 -1.62 28.46 4.17
N LYS A 30 -2.69 28.84 4.89
CA LYS A 30 -3.56 27.87 5.58
C LYS A 30 -4.33 26.97 4.63
N LEU A 31 -4.53 27.39 3.37
CA LEU A 31 -5.21 26.60 2.35
C LEU A 31 -4.50 25.27 2.05
N ALA A 32 -3.18 25.19 2.26
CA ALA A 32 -2.44 23.94 2.09
C ALA A 32 -2.90 22.81 3.03
N LEU A 33 -3.56 23.16 4.14
CA LEU A 33 -4.11 22.23 5.14
C LEU A 33 -5.64 22.21 5.15
N LEU A 34 -6.31 22.96 4.27
CA LEU A 34 -7.76 22.93 4.16
C LEU A 34 -8.20 21.50 3.82
N LYS A 35 -9.24 21.01 4.48
CA LYS A 35 -9.83 19.70 4.21
C LYS A 35 -11.13 19.87 3.44
N ASP A 36 -11.30 19.11 2.37
CA ASP A 36 -12.56 18.97 1.65
C ASP A 36 -13.54 18.04 2.40
N ASP A 37 -14.67 17.73 1.75
CA ASP A 37 -15.72 16.89 2.35
C ASP A 37 -15.28 15.42 2.52
N ASP A 38 -14.26 14.96 1.79
CA ASP A 38 -13.63 13.64 1.97
C ASP A 38 -12.47 13.70 2.97
N MET A 39 -12.33 14.81 3.71
CA MET A 39 -11.23 15.09 4.62
C MET A 39 -9.85 15.16 3.94
N ARG A 40 -9.82 15.30 2.61
CA ARG A 40 -8.58 15.39 1.84
C ARG A 40 -8.08 16.82 1.81
N THR A 41 -6.76 16.96 1.91
CA THR A 41 -6.08 18.22 1.66
C THR A 41 -5.69 18.36 0.19
N PRO A 42 -5.30 19.55 -0.29
CA PRO A 42 -4.75 19.69 -1.65
C PRO A 42 -3.55 18.79 -1.91
N LEU A 43 -2.76 18.47 -0.86
CA LEU A 43 -1.64 17.54 -0.98
C LEU A 43 -2.11 16.11 -1.32
N HIS A 44 -3.26 15.66 -0.80
CA HIS A 44 -3.84 14.36 -1.18
C HIS A 44 -4.20 14.32 -2.67
N TRP A 45 -4.79 15.40 -3.20
CA TRP A 45 -5.12 15.49 -4.62
C TRP A 45 -3.87 15.56 -5.49
N ALA A 46 -2.89 16.38 -5.14
CA ALA A 46 -1.60 16.45 -5.83
C ALA A 46 -0.91 15.08 -5.86
N CYS A 47 -0.94 14.35 -4.74
CA CYS A 47 -0.46 12.98 -4.63
C CYS A 47 -1.24 12.01 -5.52
N THR A 48 -2.56 12.07 -5.51
CA THR A 48 -3.43 11.17 -6.29
C THR A 48 -3.19 11.34 -7.79
N MET A 49 -2.96 12.58 -8.22
CA MET A 49 -2.64 12.90 -9.61
C MET A 49 -1.17 12.66 -9.96
N ASN A 50 -0.37 12.19 -9.00
CA ASN A 50 1.08 12.02 -9.11
C ASN A 50 1.80 13.29 -9.63
N ASN A 51 1.30 14.47 -9.27
CA ASN A 51 1.86 15.75 -9.71
C ASN A 51 2.91 16.23 -8.71
N GLU A 52 4.17 15.83 -8.94
CA GLU A 52 5.31 16.17 -8.09
C GLU A 52 5.55 17.67 -7.97
N ARG A 53 5.23 18.45 -9.01
CA ARG A 53 5.41 19.89 -9.01
C ARG A 53 4.45 20.58 -8.04
N ILE A 54 3.19 20.15 -8.00
CA ILE A 54 2.21 20.65 -7.03
C ILE A 54 2.55 20.16 -5.62
N ILE A 55 3.01 18.92 -5.47
CA ILE A 55 3.53 18.43 -4.18
C ILE A 55 4.63 19.35 -3.66
N ASP A 56 5.58 19.73 -4.51
CA ASP A 56 6.69 20.64 -4.15
C ASP A 56 6.24 22.06 -3.84
N ILE A 57 5.19 22.55 -4.50
CA ILE A 57 4.57 23.84 -4.17
C ILE A 57 3.93 23.78 -2.77
N LEU A 58 3.22 22.70 -2.44
CA LEU A 58 2.44 22.58 -1.21
C LEU A 58 3.28 22.23 0.02
N LEU A 59 4.28 21.35 -0.13
CA LEU A 59 5.08 20.80 0.97
C LEU A 59 5.68 21.85 1.92
N PRO A 60 6.20 23.00 1.46
CA PRO A 60 6.71 24.06 2.33
C PRO A 60 5.65 24.63 3.27
N TYR A 61 4.36 24.59 2.90
CA TYR A 61 3.25 25.15 3.69
C TYR A 61 2.59 24.11 4.60
N VAL A 62 2.82 22.82 4.35
CA VAL A 62 2.43 21.74 5.26
C VAL A 62 3.43 21.71 6.42
N LYS A 63 3.09 22.36 7.54
CA LYS A 63 3.94 22.40 8.75
C LYS A 63 3.55 21.38 9.84
N THR A 64 2.42 20.71 9.64
CA THR A 64 1.93 19.65 10.52
C THR A 64 2.60 18.31 10.20
N ASP A 65 2.43 17.32 11.07
CA ASP A 65 2.89 15.97 10.81
C ASP A 65 2.12 15.37 9.62
N LEU A 66 2.81 14.70 8.70
CA LEU A 66 2.14 14.04 7.57
C LEU A 66 1.22 12.91 8.03
N ASP A 67 1.47 12.33 9.20
CA ASP A 67 0.62 11.28 9.78
C ASP A 67 -0.75 11.81 10.23
N GLU A 68 -0.87 13.11 10.50
CA GLU A 68 -2.15 13.77 10.84
C GLU A 68 -2.99 14.11 9.61
N LEU A 69 -2.37 14.10 8.42
CA LEU A 69 -3.04 14.33 7.15
C LEU A 69 -3.76 13.05 6.71
N VAL A 70 -4.85 12.73 7.40
CA VAL A 70 -5.71 11.59 7.08
C VAL A 70 -7.00 12.04 6.38
N ASP A 71 -7.34 11.36 5.29
CA ASP A 71 -8.65 11.44 4.62
C ASP A 71 -9.71 10.60 5.33
N ALA A 72 -10.96 10.63 4.84
CA ALA A 72 -12.08 9.91 5.44
C ALA A 72 -11.91 8.38 5.45
N SER A 73 -11.02 7.85 4.58
CA SER A 73 -10.64 6.44 4.52
C SER A 73 -9.37 6.12 5.32
N GLY A 74 -8.83 7.09 6.07
CA GLY A 74 -7.60 6.94 6.84
C GLY A 74 -6.34 6.91 5.97
N TRP A 75 -6.41 7.36 4.72
CA TRP A 75 -5.23 7.45 3.85
C TRP A 75 -4.46 8.73 4.15
N THR A 76 -3.15 8.62 4.12
CA THR A 76 -2.22 9.75 4.17
C THR A 76 -1.56 9.94 2.80
N PRO A 77 -0.88 11.09 2.55
CA PRO A 77 -0.08 11.27 1.34
C PRO A 77 0.92 10.13 1.07
N ILE A 78 1.50 9.53 2.12
CA ILE A 78 2.44 8.40 2.00
C ILE A 78 1.74 7.14 1.49
N HIS A 79 0.52 6.85 1.97
CA HIS A 79 -0.26 5.73 1.45
C HIS A 79 -0.53 5.87 -0.05
N ILE A 80 -0.84 7.09 -0.51
CA ILE A 80 -1.06 7.38 -1.92
C ILE A 80 0.23 7.16 -2.72
N MET A 81 1.36 7.70 -2.26
CA MET A 81 2.67 7.48 -2.90
C MET A 81 3.04 6.00 -2.96
N ALA A 82 2.75 5.25 -1.89
CA ALA A 82 3.02 3.82 -1.85
C ALA A 82 2.16 3.02 -2.84
N ALA A 83 0.88 3.37 -2.98
CA ALA A 83 -0.02 2.76 -3.96
C ALA A 83 0.36 3.12 -5.41
N LEU A 84 0.89 4.32 -5.64
CA LEU A 84 1.34 4.75 -6.97
C LEU A 84 2.75 4.25 -7.32
N GLY A 85 3.55 3.84 -6.33
CA GLY A 85 4.93 3.40 -6.54
C GLY A 85 5.91 4.55 -6.71
N ASN A 86 5.50 5.79 -6.37
CA ASN A 86 6.36 6.96 -6.49
C ASN A 86 7.37 6.99 -5.33
N LEU A 87 8.52 6.38 -5.59
CA LEU A 87 9.62 6.26 -4.64
C LEU A 87 10.25 7.61 -4.29
N ASP A 88 10.38 8.52 -5.25
CA ASP A 88 11.05 9.79 -5.05
C ASP A 88 10.25 10.71 -4.12
N MET A 89 8.93 10.77 -4.31
CA MET A 89 8.05 11.51 -3.41
C MET A 89 7.91 10.84 -2.05
N LEU A 90 7.88 9.50 -2.00
CA LEU A 90 7.92 8.80 -0.72
C LEU A 90 9.20 9.12 0.05
N LYS A 91 10.38 9.09 -0.61
CA LYS A 91 11.66 9.49 0.01
C LYS A 91 11.63 10.93 0.53
N LYS A 92 11.07 11.85 -0.26
CA LYS A 92 10.90 13.26 0.13
C LYS A 92 10.02 13.41 1.38
N PHE A 93 8.93 12.65 1.47
CA PHE A 93 8.06 12.64 2.65
C PHE A 93 8.76 12.02 3.87
N MET A 94 9.45 10.89 3.69
CA MET A 94 10.17 10.18 4.76
C MET A 94 11.39 10.94 5.29
N ALA A 95 11.87 11.97 4.59
CA ALA A 95 12.97 12.84 5.03
C ALA A 95 12.50 14.00 5.93
N ARG A 96 11.20 14.12 6.19
CA ARG A 96 10.66 15.17 7.07
C ARG A 96 10.95 14.91 8.55
N ASN A 97 10.81 15.95 9.36
CA ASN A 97 10.92 15.89 10.81
C ASN A 97 9.62 16.44 11.46
N PRO A 98 8.90 15.64 12.28
CA PRO A 98 9.16 14.23 12.57
C PRO A 98 9.09 13.35 11.31
N GLN A 99 9.83 12.23 11.33
CA GLN A 99 9.75 11.24 10.26
C GLN A 99 8.39 10.53 10.34
N PRO A 100 7.61 10.52 9.24
CA PRO A 100 6.30 9.85 9.22
C PRO A 100 6.39 8.33 9.51
N ASP A 101 5.38 7.77 10.17
CA ASP A 101 5.28 6.33 10.44
C ASP A 101 4.88 5.55 9.19
N ILE A 102 5.85 4.87 8.58
CA ILE A 102 5.62 4.02 7.40
C ILE A 102 4.66 2.85 7.64
N ASN A 103 4.41 2.50 8.92
CA ASN A 103 3.52 1.43 9.34
C ASN A 103 2.14 1.91 9.79
N LEU A 104 1.85 3.20 9.68
CA LEU A 104 0.52 3.75 9.94
C LEU A 104 -0.50 2.99 9.05
N PRO A 105 -1.59 2.46 9.61
CA PRO A 105 -2.58 1.74 8.82
C PRO A 105 -3.70 2.66 8.34
N THR A 106 -4.19 2.42 7.13
CA THR A 106 -5.48 2.97 6.65
C THR A 106 -6.67 2.44 7.46
N ASN A 107 -7.88 2.93 7.20
CA ASN A 107 -9.10 2.36 7.80
C ASN A 107 -9.36 0.91 7.39
N THR A 108 -8.66 0.34 6.40
CA THR A 108 -8.75 -1.10 6.09
C THR A 108 -7.67 -1.92 6.80
N GLY A 109 -6.79 -1.28 7.58
CA GLY A 109 -5.63 -1.91 8.20
C GLY A 109 -4.41 -2.04 7.27
N ALA A 110 -4.57 -1.75 5.97
CA ALA A 110 -3.47 -1.80 5.01
C ALA A 110 -2.44 -0.70 5.31
N THR A 111 -1.16 -1.06 5.26
CA THR A 111 0.00 -0.15 5.37
C THR A 111 0.58 0.14 3.99
N SER A 112 1.54 1.07 3.91
CA SER A 112 2.31 1.35 2.69
C SER A 112 2.88 0.11 2.01
N LEU A 113 3.40 -0.86 2.79
CA LEU A 113 3.90 -2.12 2.23
C LEU A 113 2.80 -2.94 1.55
N HIS A 114 1.61 -3.04 2.16
CA HIS A 114 0.48 -3.75 1.55
C HIS A 114 0.09 -3.13 0.20
N LEU A 115 0.05 -1.80 0.14
CA LEU A 115 -0.34 -1.04 -1.05
C LEU A 115 0.69 -1.21 -2.17
N ALA A 116 1.98 -1.03 -1.86
CA ALA A 116 3.07 -1.20 -2.82
C ALA A 116 3.13 -2.62 -3.39
N VAL A 117 2.96 -3.64 -2.54
CA VAL A 117 2.92 -5.04 -2.96
C VAL A 117 1.70 -5.33 -3.85
N SER A 118 0.51 -4.85 -3.48
CA SER A 118 -0.72 -5.08 -4.27
C SER A 118 -0.65 -4.50 -5.69
N LYS A 119 0.26 -3.57 -5.93
CA LYS A 119 0.50 -2.93 -7.23
C LYS A 119 1.80 -3.38 -7.89
N ASN A 120 2.48 -4.37 -7.30
CA ASN A 120 3.72 -4.96 -7.79
C ASN A 120 4.87 -3.94 -7.94
N HIS A 121 4.94 -2.93 -7.08
CA HIS A 121 5.98 -1.89 -7.11
C HIS A 121 7.30 -2.38 -6.51
N TYR A 122 8.00 -3.28 -7.21
CA TYR A 122 9.19 -3.97 -6.72
C TYR A 122 10.25 -3.05 -6.09
N THR A 123 10.66 -2.00 -6.80
CA THR A 123 11.71 -1.07 -6.33
C THR A 123 11.29 -0.38 -5.03
N LEU A 124 10.02 0.01 -4.94
CA LEU A 124 9.49 0.62 -3.73
C LEU A 124 9.43 -0.39 -2.58
N VAL A 125 8.94 -1.61 -2.82
CA VAL A 125 8.90 -2.68 -1.80
C VAL A 125 10.29 -2.94 -1.23
N SER A 126 11.32 -2.98 -2.09
CA SER A 126 12.72 -3.11 -1.67
C SER A 126 13.17 -1.99 -0.75
N GLU A 127 12.88 -0.74 -1.09
CA GLU A 127 13.21 0.41 -0.25
C GLU A 127 12.46 0.38 1.09
N LEU A 128 11.16 0.06 1.08
CA LEU A 128 10.32 -0.01 2.28
C LEU A 128 10.87 -1.02 3.29
N ILE A 129 11.35 -2.16 2.79
CA ILE A 129 11.91 -3.23 3.63
C ILE A 129 13.32 -2.89 4.11
N SER A 130 14.21 -2.49 3.20
CA SER A 130 15.64 -2.32 3.49
C SER A 130 15.97 -1.04 4.25
N THR A 131 15.32 0.08 3.91
CA THR A 131 15.63 1.41 4.47
C THR A 131 14.71 1.74 5.63
N TYR A 132 13.39 1.59 5.44
CA TYR A 132 12.39 2.09 6.40
C TYR A 132 11.93 1.04 7.41
N LYS A 133 12.49 -0.18 7.37
CA LYS A 133 12.25 -1.29 8.32
C LYS A 133 10.76 -1.53 8.60
N CYS A 134 9.95 -1.52 7.55
CA CYS A 134 8.51 -1.70 7.68
C CYS A 134 8.15 -3.08 8.27
N SER A 135 6.99 -3.16 8.93
CA SER A 135 6.49 -4.34 9.59
C SER A 135 5.93 -5.35 8.57
N VAL A 136 6.79 -6.23 8.06
CA VAL A 136 6.45 -7.21 7.00
C VAL A 136 5.31 -8.19 7.38
N ASN A 137 5.13 -8.44 8.68
CA ASN A 137 4.12 -9.35 9.22
C ASN A 137 2.85 -8.65 9.72
N LYS A 138 2.73 -7.33 9.55
CA LYS A 138 1.52 -6.61 9.95
C LYS A 138 0.35 -7.13 9.13
N LYS A 139 -0.78 -7.35 9.80
CA LYS A 139 -2.03 -7.81 9.18
C LYS A 139 -2.98 -6.65 9.00
N ASP A 140 -3.65 -6.60 7.87
CA ASP A 140 -4.78 -5.70 7.66
C ASP A 140 -6.05 -6.21 8.37
N ARG A 141 -7.18 -5.50 8.21
CA ARG A 141 -8.46 -5.88 8.82
C ARG A 141 -9.06 -7.16 8.23
N LYS A 142 -8.55 -7.73 7.15
CA LYS A 142 -8.93 -9.08 6.68
C LYS A 142 -7.96 -10.16 7.17
N GLY A 143 -6.90 -9.77 7.87
CA GLY A 143 -5.86 -10.68 8.33
C GLY A 143 -4.74 -10.87 7.29
N TYR A 144 -4.80 -10.18 6.15
CA TYR A 144 -3.82 -10.35 5.08
C TYR A 144 -2.53 -9.66 5.51
N THR A 145 -1.40 -10.35 5.29
CA THR A 145 -0.07 -9.74 5.30
C THR A 145 0.32 -9.30 3.88
N ALA A 146 1.44 -8.59 3.75
CA ALA A 146 2.03 -8.29 2.45
C ALA A 146 2.29 -9.58 1.64
N LEU A 147 2.67 -10.69 2.29
CA LEU A 147 2.93 -11.96 1.61
C LEU A 147 1.67 -12.61 1.01
N HIS A 148 0.50 -12.45 1.65
CA HIS A 148 -0.77 -12.91 1.05
C HIS A 148 -1.02 -12.19 -0.27
N ARG A 149 -0.83 -10.87 -0.28
CA ARG A 149 -1.02 -10.03 -1.48
C ARG A 149 -0.01 -10.39 -2.57
N ALA A 150 1.26 -10.59 -2.22
CA ALA A 150 2.31 -10.99 -3.17
C ALA A 150 2.01 -12.34 -3.83
N ALA A 151 1.48 -13.29 -3.04
CA ALA A 151 1.07 -14.61 -3.51
C ALA A 151 -0.14 -14.52 -4.45
N ALA A 152 -1.16 -13.75 -4.07
CA ALA A 152 -2.36 -13.54 -4.89
C ALA A 152 -2.09 -12.87 -6.25
N ILE A 153 -1.06 -12.02 -6.36
CA ILE A 153 -0.67 -11.39 -7.63
C ILE A 153 0.39 -12.18 -8.42
N GLY A 154 0.89 -13.30 -7.87
CA GLY A 154 1.88 -14.14 -8.56
C GLY A 154 3.32 -13.60 -8.56
N SER A 155 3.70 -12.69 -7.66
CA SER A 155 4.99 -11.99 -7.73
C SER A 155 6.12 -12.73 -6.98
N GLN A 156 6.78 -13.67 -7.67
CA GLN A 156 7.94 -14.39 -7.12
C GLN A 156 9.05 -13.48 -6.57
N PRO A 157 9.45 -12.36 -7.24
CA PRO A 157 10.51 -11.49 -6.72
C PRO A 157 10.16 -10.84 -5.38
N ILE A 158 8.91 -10.37 -5.23
CA ILE A 158 8.44 -9.77 -3.98
C ILE A 158 8.33 -10.83 -2.88
N ILE A 159 7.87 -12.03 -3.20
CA ILE A 159 7.78 -13.15 -2.23
C ILE A 159 9.16 -13.45 -1.64
N LYS A 160 10.18 -13.62 -2.48
CA LYS A 160 11.56 -13.88 -2.01
C LYS A 160 12.04 -12.77 -1.08
N MET A 161 11.84 -11.52 -1.48
CA MET A 161 12.23 -10.35 -0.68
C MET A 161 11.52 -10.28 0.67
N LEU A 162 10.21 -10.56 0.72
CA LEU A 162 9.45 -10.60 1.97
C LEU A 162 9.91 -11.74 2.89
N VAL A 163 10.18 -12.92 2.34
CA VAL A 163 10.65 -14.08 3.13
C VAL A 163 12.07 -13.87 3.65
N GLU A 164 12.97 -13.29 2.86
CA GLU A 164 14.29 -12.85 3.31
C GLU A 164 14.19 -11.87 4.49
N ALA A 165 13.21 -10.96 4.43
CA ALA A 165 12.83 -10.05 5.49
C ALA A 165 12.02 -10.68 6.64
N LYS A 166 11.97 -12.02 6.73
CA LYS A 166 11.32 -12.80 7.79
C LYS A 166 9.78 -12.69 7.83
N ALA A 167 9.15 -12.53 6.67
CA ALA A 167 7.71 -12.73 6.55
C ALA A 167 7.33 -14.18 6.92
N ASN A 168 6.24 -14.34 7.68
CA ASN A 168 5.70 -15.64 8.03
C ASN A 168 4.97 -16.25 6.83
N VAL A 169 5.61 -17.24 6.20
CA VAL A 169 5.09 -17.97 5.02
C VAL A 169 3.77 -18.69 5.31
N ASN A 170 3.54 -19.09 6.55
CA ASN A 170 2.34 -19.80 6.99
C ASN A 170 1.37 -18.89 7.77
N ALA A 171 1.48 -17.56 7.62
CA ALA A 171 0.51 -16.65 8.23
C ALA A 171 -0.89 -16.97 7.72
N LYS A 172 -1.85 -17.12 8.64
CA LYS A 172 -3.27 -17.28 8.30
C LYS A 172 -4.00 -15.95 8.35
N ASP A 173 -4.84 -15.68 7.36
CA ASP A 173 -5.82 -14.59 7.43
C ASP A 173 -7.03 -14.96 8.30
N ARG A 174 -8.10 -14.14 8.26
CA ARG A 174 -9.30 -14.38 9.08
C ARG A 174 -10.11 -15.61 8.69
N ASP A 175 -10.02 -16.04 7.44
CA ASP A 175 -10.71 -17.23 6.95
C ASP A 175 -9.81 -18.49 7.06
N GLY A 176 -8.62 -18.33 7.66
CA GLY A 176 -7.64 -19.39 7.82
C GLY A 176 -6.77 -19.64 6.60
N TRP A 177 -6.93 -18.85 5.53
CA TRP A 177 -6.16 -19.01 4.30
C TRP A 177 -4.72 -18.55 4.52
N THR A 178 -3.78 -19.28 3.95
CA THR A 178 -2.35 -18.92 3.92
C THR A 178 -1.98 -18.28 2.58
N PRO A 179 -0.80 -17.64 2.44
CA PRO A 179 -0.32 -17.19 1.13
C PRO A 179 -0.36 -18.29 0.06
N LEU A 180 -0.10 -19.55 0.41
CA LEU A 180 -0.16 -20.67 -0.53
C LEU A 180 -1.59 -20.91 -1.05
N HIS A 181 -2.63 -20.77 -0.21
CA HIS A 181 -4.02 -20.86 -0.67
C HIS A 181 -4.33 -19.77 -1.70
N HIS A 182 -3.94 -18.51 -1.40
CA HIS A 182 -4.15 -17.39 -2.31
C HIS A 182 -3.43 -17.57 -3.65
N ALA A 183 -2.17 -18.03 -3.65
CA ALA A 183 -1.44 -18.31 -4.89
C ALA A 183 -2.16 -19.34 -5.77
N LEU A 184 -2.60 -20.45 -5.18
CA LEU A 184 -3.20 -21.54 -5.96
C LEU A 184 -4.63 -21.22 -6.41
N ALA A 185 -5.41 -20.51 -5.60
CA ALA A 185 -6.76 -20.06 -5.97
C ALA A 185 -6.73 -19.06 -7.13
N GLU A 186 -5.73 -18.17 -7.17
CA GLU A 186 -5.52 -17.20 -8.27
C GLU A 186 -4.79 -17.82 -9.48
N GLY A 187 -4.43 -19.11 -9.40
CA GLY A 187 -3.86 -19.88 -10.51
C GLY A 187 -2.34 -19.77 -10.68
N HIS A 188 -1.64 -19.23 -9.68
CA HIS A 188 -0.18 -19.10 -9.66
C HIS A 188 0.50 -20.36 -9.11
N GLY A 189 0.43 -21.46 -9.88
CA GLY A 189 1.01 -22.75 -9.49
C GLY A 189 2.53 -22.71 -9.27
N ASP A 190 3.25 -21.93 -10.07
CA ASP A 190 4.70 -21.67 -9.95
C ASP A 190 5.05 -20.95 -8.65
N VAL A 191 4.24 -19.97 -8.25
CA VAL A 191 4.36 -19.33 -6.95
C VAL A 191 4.02 -20.29 -5.82
N GLY A 192 3.03 -21.17 -6.01
CA GLY A 192 2.73 -22.22 -5.04
C GLY A 192 3.94 -23.10 -4.77
N VAL A 193 4.60 -23.59 -5.82
CA VAL A 193 5.83 -24.39 -5.72
C VAL A 193 6.94 -23.61 -4.99
N LEU A 194 7.15 -22.34 -5.36
CA LEU A 194 8.12 -21.48 -4.68
C LEU A 194 7.81 -21.33 -3.19
N LEU A 195 6.55 -21.11 -2.82
CA LEU A 195 6.15 -20.95 -1.41
C LEU A 195 6.44 -22.22 -0.61
N VAL A 196 6.20 -23.41 -1.17
CA VAL A 196 6.56 -24.69 -0.51
C VAL A 196 8.08 -24.82 -0.35
N GLN A 197 8.86 -24.46 -1.36
CA GLN A 197 10.33 -24.41 -1.26
C GLN A 197 10.82 -23.42 -0.18
N LEU A 198 10.04 -22.36 0.07
CA LEU A 198 10.29 -21.38 1.13
C LEU A 198 9.68 -21.78 2.49
N GLY A 199 9.14 -22.99 2.62
CA GLY A 199 8.65 -23.55 3.88
C GLY A 199 7.14 -23.37 4.14
N ALA A 200 6.33 -23.11 3.11
CA ALA A 200 4.89 -23.18 3.22
C ALA A 200 4.44 -24.63 3.46
N ASP A 201 3.46 -24.83 4.36
CA ASP A 201 2.84 -26.12 4.59
C ASP A 201 1.76 -26.40 3.51
N PRO A 202 1.97 -27.37 2.61
CA PRO A 202 0.99 -27.73 1.57
C PRO A 202 -0.25 -28.43 2.13
N LYS A 203 -0.27 -28.76 3.43
CA LYS A 203 -1.41 -29.39 4.12
C LYS A 203 -2.13 -28.45 5.09
N ALA A 204 -1.75 -27.16 5.13
CA ALA A 204 -2.42 -26.20 5.97
C ALA A 204 -3.91 -26.12 5.63
N GLU A 205 -4.79 -26.18 6.63
CA GLU A 205 -6.24 -26.10 6.40
C GLU A 205 -6.78 -24.68 6.67
N THR A 206 -7.72 -24.25 5.82
CA THR A 206 -8.56 -23.07 6.07
C THR A 206 -9.48 -23.28 7.28
N GLY A 207 -10.23 -22.25 7.68
CA GLY A 207 -11.29 -22.40 8.68
C GLY A 207 -12.40 -23.39 8.27
N ALA A 208 -12.53 -23.68 6.97
CA ALA A 208 -13.48 -24.65 6.42
C ALA A 208 -12.87 -26.06 6.22
N GLY A 209 -11.60 -26.27 6.57
CA GLY A 209 -10.91 -27.55 6.39
C GLY A 209 -10.38 -27.79 4.97
N GLU A 210 -10.32 -26.75 4.12
CA GLU A 210 -9.80 -26.87 2.76
C GLU A 210 -8.28 -26.76 2.76
N THR A 211 -7.59 -27.63 2.00
CA THR A 211 -6.15 -27.50 1.76
C THR A 211 -5.87 -26.53 0.60
N PRO A 212 -4.62 -26.09 0.40
CA PRO A 212 -4.30 -25.20 -0.71
C PRO A 212 -4.59 -25.81 -2.09
N THR A 213 -4.42 -27.12 -2.26
CA THR A 213 -4.73 -27.79 -3.54
C THR A 213 -6.23 -27.95 -3.78
N ALA A 214 -7.04 -27.97 -2.71
CA ALA A 214 -8.50 -28.06 -2.83
C ALA A 214 -9.10 -26.81 -3.49
N VAL A 215 -8.54 -25.63 -3.22
CA VAL A 215 -9.01 -24.34 -3.79
C VAL A 215 -8.47 -24.05 -5.20
N ALA A 216 -7.56 -24.88 -5.73
CA ALA A 216 -6.98 -24.72 -7.06
C ALA A 216 -7.86 -25.36 -8.15
N ASN A 217 -7.85 -24.79 -9.37
CA ASN A 217 -8.39 -25.47 -10.55
C ASN A 217 -7.54 -26.69 -10.93
N GLU A 218 -8.08 -27.59 -11.76
CA GLU A 218 -7.44 -28.87 -12.08
C GLU A 218 -6.04 -28.73 -12.70
N SER A 219 -5.85 -27.77 -13.62
CA SER A 219 -4.57 -27.54 -14.29
C SER A 219 -3.50 -27.05 -13.31
N VAL A 220 -3.86 -26.09 -12.46
CA VAL A 220 -2.96 -25.51 -11.44
C VAL A 220 -2.62 -26.55 -10.38
N ARG A 221 -3.61 -27.33 -9.94
CA ARG A 221 -3.41 -28.44 -9.00
C ARG A 221 -2.38 -29.43 -9.54
N LYS A 222 -2.57 -29.91 -10.77
CA LYS A 222 -1.65 -30.85 -11.41
C LYS A 222 -0.23 -30.27 -11.55
N TYR A 223 -0.12 -29.00 -11.94
CA TYR A 223 1.17 -28.33 -12.02
C TYR A 223 1.88 -28.29 -10.66
N PHE A 224 1.16 -27.85 -9.63
CA PHE A 224 1.69 -27.72 -8.28
C PHE A 224 2.10 -29.06 -7.68
N GLU A 225 1.25 -30.09 -7.79
CA GLU A 225 1.52 -31.44 -7.29
C GLU A 225 2.74 -32.09 -7.97
N ASN A 226 2.98 -31.81 -9.26
CA ASN A 226 4.16 -32.29 -9.97
C ASN A 226 5.45 -31.50 -9.61
N GLY A 227 5.32 -30.35 -8.96
CA GLY A 227 6.41 -29.42 -8.68
C GLY A 227 6.95 -29.45 -7.24
N ILE A 228 6.32 -30.20 -6.33
CA ILE A 228 6.68 -30.30 -4.90
C ILE A 228 7.13 -31.69 -4.47
#